data_AF-A0A9X9LB26-F1
#
_entry.id   AF-A0A9X9LB26-F1
#
_cell.length_a   1.000
_cell.length_b   1.000
_cell.length_c   1.000
_cell.angle_alpha   90.00
_cell.angle_beta   90.00
_cell.angle_gamma   90.00
#
_symmetry.space_group_name_H-M   'P 1'
#
loop_
_entity.id
_entity.type
_entity.pdbx_description
1 polymer ?
#
loop_
_entity_poly.entity_id
_entity_poly.type
_entity_poly.pdbx_seq_one_letter_code
_entity_poly.pdbx_strand_id
1 'polypeptide(L)'
;MALERLVSDGETKPSIRRTYRHDLESIFYVFIVGSIEYEFVTDGKSYNLDNWCVNIIDNCYSNKLIHIYEFPKLLNMLTPSFKELEQLAKNLRKILFEEEGRYIATPNDLGSLYRRMIEAFDDTIEDISVGMK
;
A
#
# COMPACT_ATOMS: atom_id res chain seq x y z
N MET A 1 -4.14 8.19 5.39
CA MET A 1 -3.84 9.33 4.49
C MET A 1 -2.73 8.95 3.51
N ALA A 2 -2.76 9.49 2.28
CA ALA A 2 -1.73 9.26 1.25
C ALA A 2 -0.45 10.10 1.49
N LEU A 3 0.72 9.61 1.06
CA LEU A 3 2.04 10.23 1.27
C LEU A 3 2.12 11.66 0.74
N GLU A 4 1.59 11.94 -0.46
CA GLU A 4 1.55 13.29 -1.03
C GLU A 4 0.90 14.31 -0.08
N ARG A 5 -0.21 13.90 0.54
CA ARG A 5 -0.98 14.75 1.45
C ARG A 5 -0.29 14.88 2.80
N LEU A 6 0.35 13.82 3.29
CA LEU A 6 1.14 13.87 4.52
C LEU A 6 2.32 14.83 4.40
N VAL A 7 3.02 14.86 3.25
CA VAL A 7 4.08 15.84 2.98
C VAL A 7 3.51 17.26 2.99
N SER A 8 2.40 17.49 2.29
CA SER A 8 1.77 18.82 2.23
C SER A 8 1.33 19.33 3.60
N ASP A 9 0.70 18.48 4.40
CA ASP A 9 0.15 18.84 5.71
C ASP A 9 1.27 19.07 6.75
N GLY A 10 2.45 18.45 6.58
CA GLY A 10 3.63 18.70 7.40
C GLY A 10 4.37 20.01 7.09
N GLU A 11 4.21 20.57 5.88
CA GLU A 11 5.00 21.72 5.41
C GLU A 11 4.35 23.11 5.60
N THR A 12 3.30 23.26 6.41
CA THR A 12 2.50 24.51 6.53
C THR A 12 1.95 25.06 5.19
N LYS A 13 1.94 24.21 4.15
CA LYS A 13 1.44 24.53 2.81
C LYS A 13 -0.09 24.37 2.75
N PRO A 14 -0.77 25.00 1.78
CA PRO A 14 -2.18 24.73 1.54
C PRO A 14 -2.39 23.24 1.30
N SER A 15 -3.41 22.66 1.92
CA SER A 15 -3.69 21.23 1.77
C SER A 15 -3.94 20.89 0.30
N ILE A 16 -3.22 19.89 -0.21
CA ILE A 16 -3.41 19.41 -1.58
C ILE A 16 -4.83 18.86 -1.73
N ARG A 17 -5.51 19.29 -2.81
CA ARG A 17 -6.83 18.78 -3.18
C ARG A 17 -6.75 17.27 -3.38
N ARG A 18 -7.69 16.52 -2.80
CA ARG A 18 -7.78 15.07 -3.02
C ARG A 18 -7.89 14.74 -4.50
N THR A 19 -7.14 13.72 -4.91
CA THR A 19 -7.13 13.18 -6.27
C THR A 19 -7.36 11.67 -6.22
N TYR A 20 -7.67 11.07 -7.37
CA TYR A 20 -7.85 9.64 -7.52
C TYR A 20 -6.62 8.81 -7.07
N ARG A 21 -5.40 9.35 -7.21
CA ARG A 21 -4.18 8.69 -6.73
C ARG A 21 -4.26 8.47 -5.22
N HIS A 22 -4.81 9.42 -4.45
CA HIS A 22 -4.94 9.28 -3.00
C HIS A 22 -5.90 8.16 -2.62
N ASP A 23 -6.95 7.96 -3.41
CA ASP A 23 -7.92 6.88 -3.21
C ASP A 23 -7.28 5.53 -3.54
N LEU A 24 -6.55 5.43 -4.65
CA LEU A 24 -5.78 4.24 -5.04
C LEU A 24 -4.71 3.86 -4.01
N GLU A 25 -3.96 4.83 -3.51
CA GLU A 25 -2.98 4.62 -2.45
C GLU A 25 -3.66 4.17 -1.14
N SER A 26 -4.85 4.69 -0.85
CA SER A 26 -5.63 4.27 0.33
C SER A 26 -6.14 2.83 0.19
N ILE A 27 -6.57 2.40 -1.00
CA ILE A 27 -6.92 1.00 -1.28
C ILE A 27 -5.73 0.09 -1.02
N PHE A 28 -4.54 0.45 -1.52
CA PHE A 28 -3.32 -0.29 -1.25
C PHE A 28 -3.01 -0.39 0.25
N TYR A 29 -3.12 0.71 1.00
CA TYR A 29 -2.89 0.66 2.44
C TYR A 29 -3.89 -0.22 3.19
N VAL A 30 -5.17 -0.15 2.83
CA VAL A 30 -6.20 -1.03 3.43
C VAL A 30 -5.91 -2.49 3.12
N PHE A 31 -5.50 -2.80 1.89
CA PHE A 31 -5.09 -4.15 1.50
C PHE A 31 -3.92 -4.66 2.34
N ILE A 32 -2.87 -3.86 2.51
CA ILE A 32 -1.70 -4.24 3.32
C ILE A 32 -2.05 -4.42 4.80
N VAL A 33 -2.79 -3.47 5.39
CA VAL A 33 -3.24 -3.55 6.79
C VAL A 33 -4.09 -4.81 7.00
N GLY A 34 -5.08 -5.05 6.13
CA GLY A 34 -5.89 -6.26 6.19
C GLY A 34 -5.04 -7.53 6.10
N SER A 35 -4.08 -7.58 5.18
CA SER A 35 -3.24 -8.78 5.01
C SER A 35 -2.28 -9.05 6.18
N ILE A 36 -2.00 -8.06 7.02
CA ILE A 36 -1.11 -8.17 8.18
C ILE A 36 -1.88 -8.35 9.49
N GLU A 37 -3.03 -7.69 9.65
CA GLU A 37 -3.74 -7.58 10.93
C GLU A 37 -5.02 -8.42 11.01
N TYR A 38 -5.52 -8.95 9.88
CA TYR A 38 -6.80 -9.65 9.84
C TYR A 38 -6.82 -10.94 10.67
N GLU A 39 -5.72 -11.69 10.70
CA GLU A 39 -5.67 -12.98 11.39
C GLU A 39 -5.04 -12.87 12.77
N PHE A 40 -5.69 -13.50 13.76
CA PHE A 40 -5.07 -13.74 15.06
C PHE A 40 -4.18 -14.98 14.99
N VAL A 41 -2.87 -14.77 14.82
CA VAL A 41 -1.88 -15.87 14.78
C VAL A 41 -1.43 -16.19 16.21
N THR A 42 -1.91 -17.31 16.77
CA THR A 42 -1.64 -17.72 18.18
C THR A 42 -0.17 -18.04 18.45
N ASP A 43 0.56 -18.51 17.43
CA ASP A 43 1.92 -19.03 17.55
C ASP A 43 2.96 -18.12 16.87
N GLY A 44 2.52 -16.94 16.41
CA GLY A 44 3.32 -16.01 15.62
C GLY A 44 3.49 -14.65 16.29
N LYS A 45 4.35 -13.82 15.71
CA LYS A 45 4.46 -12.42 16.09
C LYS A 45 3.28 -11.67 15.49
N SER A 46 2.37 -11.17 16.33
CA SER A 46 1.35 -10.21 15.88
C SER A 46 2.05 -8.91 15.50
N TYR A 47 1.76 -8.43 14.29
CA TYR A 47 2.19 -7.13 13.80
C TYR A 47 0.97 -6.22 13.73
N ASN A 48 1.16 -4.94 13.99
CA ASN A 48 0.18 -3.91 13.67
C ASN A 48 0.89 -2.72 13.02
N LEU A 49 0.11 -1.97 12.26
CA LEU A 49 0.49 -0.77 11.53
C LEU A 49 -0.21 0.44 12.12
N ASP A 50 -0.51 0.45 13.43
CA ASP A 50 -1.16 1.59 14.12
C ASP A 50 -0.43 2.91 13.83
N ASN A 51 0.90 2.87 13.73
CA ASN A 51 1.74 4.02 13.40
C ASN A 51 1.49 4.62 12.00
N TRP A 52 0.76 3.94 11.11
CA TRP A 52 0.27 4.49 9.84
C TRP A 52 -0.99 5.37 10.00
N CYS A 53 -1.63 5.32 11.17
CA CYS A 53 -2.93 5.94 11.43
C CYS A 53 -2.95 6.82 12.69
N VAL A 54 -1.89 6.79 13.52
CA VAL A 54 -1.73 7.71 14.65
C VAL A 54 -1.79 9.17 14.15
N ASN A 55 -2.48 10.04 14.89
CA ASN A 55 -2.73 11.45 14.53
C ASN A 55 -1.49 12.35 14.67
N ILE A 56 -0.31 11.81 14.39
CA ILE A 56 0.99 12.50 14.32
C ILE A 56 1.46 12.37 12.88
N ILE A 57 1.33 13.46 12.11
CA ILE A 57 1.58 13.48 10.66
C ILE A 57 2.98 12.96 10.32
N ASP A 58 4.01 13.43 11.04
CA ASP A 58 5.40 13.03 10.80
C ASP A 58 5.62 11.53 11.02
N ASN A 59 5.07 10.98 12.11
CA ASN A 59 5.14 9.54 12.35
C ASN A 59 4.43 8.74 11.26
N CYS A 60 3.23 9.16 10.87
CA CYS A 60 2.46 8.53 9.80
C CYS A 60 3.27 8.52 8.49
N TYR A 61 3.85 9.67 8.13
CA TYR A 61 4.67 9.82 6.94
C TYR A 61 5.92 8.94 6.98
N SER A 62 6.75 9.06 8.02
CA SER A 62 8.02 8.33 8.12
C SER A 62 7.80 6.81 8.15
N ASN A 63 6.81 6.31 8.89
CA ASN A 63 6.55 4.87 8.96
C ASN A 63 6.04 4.31 7.63
N LYS A 64 5.14 5.04 6.95
CA LYS A 64 4.69 4.62 5.61
C LYS A 64 5.83 4.61 4.61
N LEU A 65 6.61 5.68 4.59
CA LEU A 65 7.71 5.83 3.64
C LEU A 65 8.78 4.75 3.84
N ILE A 66 9.19 4.48 5.08
CA ILE A 66 10.12 3.40 5.40
C ILE A 66 9.57 2.05 4.93
N HIS A 67 8.30 1.75 5.16
CA HIS A 67 7.70 0.50 4.70
C HIS A 67 7.56 0.41 3.17
N ILE A 68 7.40 1.53 2.45
CA ILE A 68 7.45 1.54 0.98
C ILE A 68 8.88 1.26 0.46
N TYR A 69 9.91 1.80 1.12
CA TYR A 69 11.31 1.54 0.76
C TYR A 69 11.76 0.13 1.14
N GLU A 70 11.46 -0.29 2.37
CA GLU A 70 11.79 -1.60 2.93
C GLU A 70 10.64 -2.60 2.74
N PHE A 71 9.97 -2.53 1.59
CA PHE A 71 8.78 -3.33 1.30
C PHE A 71 8.94 -4.84 1.56
N PRO A 72 10.09 -5.49 1.28
CA PRO A 72 10.29 -6.90 1.66
C PRO A 72 10.10 -7.19 3.15
N LYS A 73 10.44 -6.25 4.05
CA LYS A 73 10.20 -6.42 5.49
C LYS A 73 8.70 -6.37 5.81
N LEU A 74 7.95 -5.55 5.10
CA LEU A 74 6.50 -5.47 5.23
C LEU A 74 5.82 -6.77 4.75
N LEU A 75 6.30 -7.36 3.65
CA LEU A 75 5.80 -8.63 3.13
C LEU A 75 6.04 -9.82 4.09
N ASN A 76 7.13 -9.77 4.86
CA ASN A 76 7.39 -10.75 5.89
C ASN A 76 6.34 -10.73 7.02
N MET A 77 5.62 -9.61 7.19
CA MET A 77 4.56 -9.46 8.20
C MET A 77 3.20 -9.99 7.75
N LEU A 78 3.05 -10.36 6.47
CA LEU A 78 1.79 -10.95 5.98
C LEU A 78 1.43 -12.21 6.76
N THR A 79 0.15 -12.31 7.10
CA THR A 79 -0.42 -13.50 7.75
C THR A 79 -0.45 -14.69 6.77
N PRO A 80 -0.46 -15.95 7.27
CA PRO A 80 -0.39 -17.14 6.42
C PRO A 80 -1.42 -17.17 5.30
N SER A 81 -2.69 -16.80 5.57
CA SER A 81 -3.74 -16.83 4.55
C SER A 81 -3.56 -15.80 3.43
N PHE A 82 -2.67 -14.83 3.62
CA PHE A 82 -2.40 -13.77 2.65
C PHE A 82 -1.03 -13.90 1.99
N LYS A 83 -0.27 -14.97 2.28
CA LYS A 83 1.06 -15.19 1.67
C LYS A 83 0.99 -15.36 0.15
N GLU A 84 -0.07 -15.96 -0.36
CA GLU A 84 -0.28 -16.12 -1.80
C GLU A 84 -0.49 -14.76 -2.51
N LEU A 85 -0.90 -13.72 -1.77
CA LEU A 85 -1.10 -12.36 -2.29
C LEU A 85 0.17 -11.50 -2.24
N GLU A 86 1.32 -12.07 -1.90
CA GLU A 86 2.60 -11.34 -1.84
C GLU A 86 2.95 -10.72 -3.20
N GLN A 87 2.69 -11.42 -4.30
CA GLN A 87 3.00 -10.91 -5.64
C GLN A 87 2.09 -9.75 -6.04
N LEU A 88 0.80 -9.82 -5.71
CA LEU A 88 -0.13 -8.70 -5.87
C LEU A 88 0.36 -7.48 -5.08
N ALA A 89 0.77 -7.66 -3.82
CA ALA A 89 1.30 -6.58 -3.00
C ALA A 89 2.51 -5.89 -3.64
N LYS A 90 3.45 -6.67 -4.21
CA LYS A 90 4.61 -6.14 -4.96
C LYS A 90 4.17 -5.35 -6.19
N ASN A 91 3.24 -5.89 -6.97
CA ASN A 91 2.74 -5.26 -8.20
C ASN A 91 2.05 -3.93 -7.89
N LEU A 92 1.14 -3.90 -6.90
CA LEU A 92 0.46 -2.67 -6.50
C LEU A 92 1.44 -1.61 -5.98
N ARG A 93 2.43 -2.00 -5.16
CA ARG A 93 3.48 -1.09 -4.69
C ARG A 93 4.24 -0.50 -5.88
N LYS A 94 4.66 -1.34 -6.83
CA LYS A 94 5.38 -0.91 -8.03
C LYS A 94 4.55 0.05 -8.89
N ILE A 95 3.26 -0.23 -9.07
CA ILE A 95 2.36 0.63 -9.85
C ILE A 95 2.23 2.01 -9.21
N LEU A 96 2.08 2.08 -7.88
CA LEU A 96 1.81 3.31 -7.15
C LEU A 96 3.05 4.17 -6.88
N PHE A 97 4.20 3.53 -6.64
CA PHE A 97 5.40 4.20 -6.15
C PHE A 97 6.64 4.02 -7.04
N GLU A 98 6.48 3.33 -8.18
CA GLU A 98 7.56 2.89 -9.07
C GLU A 98 8.58 1.97 -8.38
N GLU A 99 9.65 1.58 -9.07
CA GLU A 99 10.62 0.59 -8.57
C GLU A 99 11.37 1.08 -7.32
N GLU A 100 11.63 2.37 -7.25
CA GLU A 100 12.42 2.94 -6.16
C GLU A 100 11.56 3.44 -4.98
N GLY A 101 10.24 3.44 -5.09
CA GLY A 101 9.37 3.92 -4.01
C GLY A 101 9.32 5.45 -3.87
N ARG A 102 9.87 6.19 -4.86
CA ARG A 102 10.07 7.64 -4.79
C ARG A 102 8.90 8.45 -5.37
N TYR A 103 8.01 7.81 -6.12
CA TYR A 103 6.95 8.53 -6.82
C TYR A 103 5.69 8.65 -5.96
N ILE A 104 5.52 9.79 -5.31
CA ILE A 104 4.35 10.06 -4.45
C ILE A 104 3.42 11.15 -5.00
N ALA A 105 3.78 11.83 -6.08
CA ALA A 105 2.96 12.89 -6.65
C ALA A 105 1.79 12.34 -7.48
N THR A 106 0.68 13.06 -7.53
CA THR A 106 -0.40 12.76 -8.49
C THR A 106 0.08 13.00 -9.91
N PRO A 107 0.10 11.98 -10.80
CA PRO A 107 0.49 12.18 -12.18
C PRO A 107 -0.58 12.96 -12.95
N ASN A 108 -0.17 13.65 -14.00
CA ASN A 108 -1.10 14.35 -14.89
C ASN A 108 -1.95 13.40 -15.74
N ASP A 109 -1.50 12.15 -15.92
CA ASP A 109 -2.25 11.12 -16.63
C ASP A 109 -3.18 10.34 -15.68
N LEU A 110 -4.48 10.67 -15.77
CA LEU A 110 -5.54 10.15 -14.92
C LEU A 110 -5.84 8.65 -15.14
N GLY A 111 -5.51 8.08 -16.32
CA GLY A 111 -6.01 6.77 -16.73
C GLY A 111 -5.09 5.58 -16.47
N SER A 112 -3.77 5.78 -16.52
CA SER A 112 -2.82 4.66 -16.52
C SER A 112 -2.67 3.96 -15.17
N LEU A 113 -2.89 4.64 -14.04
CA LEU A 113 -2.77 4.00 -12.71
C LEU A 113 -3.95 3.08 -12.42
N TYR A 114 -5.19 3.51 -12.67
CA TYR A 114 -6.37 2.68 -12.47
C TYR A 114 -6.30 1.40 -13.29
N ARG A 115 -6.04 1.54 -14.60
CA ARG A 115 -5.95 0.39 -15.50
C ARG A 115 -4.92 -0.62 -15.02
N ARG A 116 -3.70 -0.17 -14.70
CA ARG A 116 -2.64 -1.05 -14.19
C ARG A 116 -3.00 -1.73 -12.87
N MET A 117 -3.69 -1.04 -11.97
CA MET A 117 -4.15 -1.66 -10.72
C MET A 117 -5.22 -2.74 -10.98
N ILE A 118 -6.19 -2.45 -11.85
CA ILE A 118 -7.24 -3.42 -12.23
C ILE A 118 -6.59 -4.65 -12.88
N GLU A 119 -5.71 -4.44 -13.85
CA GLU A 119 -4.96 -5.52 -14.52
C GLU A 119 -4.19 -6.38 -13.50
N ALA A 120 -3.51 -5.77 -12.51
CA ALA A 120 -2.81 -6.53 -11.48
C ALA A 120 -3.75 -7.40 -10.62
N PHE A 121 -4.97 -6.94 -10.34
CA PHE A 121 -5.98 -7.74 -9.66
C PHE A 121 -6.50 -8.87 -10.55
N ASP A 122 -6.83 -8.56 -11.81
CA ASP A 122 -7.34 -9.53 -12.78
C ASP A 122 -6.32 -10.67 -13.00
N ASP A 123 -5.05 -10.34 -13.22
CA ASP A 123 -3.95 -11.31 -13.35
C ASP A 123 -3.85 -12.21 -12.12
N THR A 124 -3.93 -11.62 -10.92
CA THR A 124 -3.86 -12.37 -9.66
C THR A 124 -5.05 -13.32 -9.50
N ILE A 125 -6.25 -12.87 -9.87
CA ILE A 125 -7.47 -13.69 -9.81
C ILE A 125 -7.36 -14.85 -10.78
N GLU A 126 -6.85 -14.62 -12.00
CA GLU A 126 -6.61 -15.67 -12.98
C GLU A 126 -5.59 -16.69 -12.46
N ASP A 127 -4.45 -16.24 -11.93
CA ASP A 127 -3.40 -17.10 -11.37
C ASP A 127 -3.95 -18.01 -10.25
N ILE A 128 -4.71 -17.44 -9.30
CA ILE A 128 -5.35 -18.20 -8.22
C ILE A 128 -6.36 -19.20 -8.79
N SER A 129 -7.17 -18.78 -9.77
CA SER A 129 -8.21 -19.63 -10.37
C SER A 129 -7.63 -20.81 -11.15
N VAL A 130 -6.45 -20.64 -11.77
CA VAL A 130 -5.71 -21.69 -12.47
C VAL A 130 -5.00 -22.61 -11.47
N GLY A 131 -4.44 -22.08 -10.39
CA GLY A 131 -3.75 -22.85 -9.34
C GLY A 131 -4.67 -23.73 -8.48
N MET A 132 -5.98 -23.50 -8.51
CA MET A 132 -6.99 -24.33 -7.82
C MET A 132 -7.47 -25.56 -8.64
N LYS A 133 -6.95 -25.79 -9.84
CA LYS A 133 -7.23 -26.98 -10.68
C LYS A 133 -6.15 -28.04 -10.53
#